data_AF-A0A522AYV1-F1
#
_entry.id   AF-A0A522AYV1-F1
#
_cell.length_a   1.000
_cell.length_b   1.000
_cell.length_c   1.000
_cell.angle_alpha   90.00
_cell.angle_beta   90.00
_cell.angle_gamma   90.00
#
_symmetry.space_group_name_H-M   'P 1'
#
loop_
_entity.id
_entity.type
_entity.pdbx_description
1 polymer ?
#
loop_
_entity_poly.entity_id
_entity_poly.type
_entity_poly.pdbx_seq_one_letter_code
_entity_poly.pdbx_strand_id
1 'polypeptide(L)'
;MSETKAPEETRVVAPVDPTRRTEIDKQRVPMSARPYRLLAMVKQDAVVRVQKEPDDTVMTWPHLLSIEFLAAAVMSIFLLMMGLFINAPLEELANGNVTPAVAKAPWYFLGLQELLAYFHPSVAGVLVPTFAIVGMMIVPYVDRRDIHATRPSQRKTAVVLFSLFLGLALTLTFLGIFFRGPGYSFVIPYLPFFENSTNGLHFAL
;
A
#
# COMPACT_ATOMS: atom_id res chain seq x y z
N MET A 1 16.69 -18.85 56.09
CA MET A 1 15.52 -18.39 55.30
C MET A 1 14.93 -19.62 54.64
N SER A 2 13.70 -19.96 55.03
CA SER A 2 12.99 -21.19 54.65
C SER A 2 12.19 -20.93 53.37
N GLU A 3 12.53 -21.57 52.25
CA GLU A 3 11.59 -21.71 51.14
C GLU A 3 10.77 -22.99 51.35
N THR A 4 9.54 -22.80 51.81
CA THR A 4 8.54 -23.87 51.88
C THR A 4 7.97 -24.08 50.48
N LYS A 5 8.43 -25.11 49.78
CA LYS A 5 7.85 -25.55 48.50
C LYS A 5 6.43 -26.07 48.75
N ALA A 6 5.42 -25.46 48.15
CA ALA A 6 4.04 -25.91 48.24
C ALA A 6 3.88 -27.34 47.65
N PRO A 7 3.06 -28.21 48.24
CA PRO A 7 2.88 -29.58 47.78
C PRO A 7 2.18 -29.63 46.41
N GLU A 8 2.68 -30.48 45.51
CA GLU A 8 2.09 -30.73 44.20
C GLU A 8 0.71 -31.39 44.34
N GLU A 9 -0.33 -30.67 43.93
CA GLU A 9 -1.70 -31.16 43.93
C GLU A 9 -1.84 -32.25 42.86
N THR A 10 -1.78 -33.52 43.30
CA THR A 10 -1.98 -34.67 42.42
C THR A 10 -3.45 -34.69 42.00
N ARG A 11 -3.74 -34.26 40.78
CA ARG A 11 -5.11 -34.24 40.23
C ARG A 11 -5.64 -35.68 40.16
N VAL A 12 -6.51 -36.05 41.10
CA VAL A 12 -7.20 -37.35 41.11
C VAL A 12 -8.16 -37.38 39.91
N VAL A 13 -7.84 -38.20 38.91
CA VAL A 13 -8.72 -38.44 37.78
C VAL A 13 -9.88 -39.31 38.28
N ALA A 14 -11.06 -38.71 38.41
CA ALA A 14 -12.26 -39.46 38.76
C ALA A 14 -12.58 -40.49 37.65
N PRO A 15 -13.10 -41.68 38.00
CA PRO A 15 -13.58 -42.66 37.03
C PRO A 15 -14.60 -42.01 36.07
N VAL A 16 -14.44 -42.27 34.78
CA VAL A 16 -15.38 -41.79 33.76
C VAL A 16 -16.75 -42.42 34.02
N ASP A 17 -17.77 -41.58 34.13
CA ASP A 17 -19.17 -42.01 34.31
C ASP A 17 -19.59 -42.90 33.11
N PRO A 18 -19.99 -44.16 33.35
CA PRO A 18 -20.34 -45.11 32.29
C PRO A 18 -21.60 -44.71 31.50
N THR A 19 -22.36 -43.70 31.97
CA THR A 19 -23.57 -43.23 31.29
C THR A 19 -23.32 -42.06 30.32
N ARG A 20 -22.11 -41.50 30.30
CA ARG A 20 -21.76 -40.36 29.44
C ARG A 20 -21.59 -40.82 27.98
N ARG A 21 -22.61 -40.60 27.14
CA ARG A 21 -22.48 -40.74 25.68
C ARG A 21 -21.71 -39.56 25.09
N THR A 22 -20.46 -39.77 24.73
CA THR A 22 -19.70 -38.82 23.89
C THR A 22 -20.17 -38.91 22.44
N GLU A 23 -20.05 -37.81 21.68
CA GLU A 23 -20.43 -37.76 20.24
C GLU A 23 -19.75 -38.83 19.38
N ILE A 24 -18.59 -39.31 19.82
CA ILE A 24 -17.80 -40.41 19.24
C ILE A 24 -18.62 -41.73 19.17
N ASP A 25 -19.54 -41.95 20.13
CA ASP A 25 -20.38 -43.16 20.23
C ASP A 25 -21.51 -43.20 19.18
N LYS A 26 -21.81 -42.07 18.54
CA LYS A 26 -22.83 -41.99 17.46
C LYS A 26 -22.25 -42.37 16.09
N GLN A 27 -20.94 -42.49 15.96
CA GLN A 27 -20.30 -42.80 14.69
C GLN A 27 -20.31 -44.32 14.46
N ARG A 28 -21.25 -44.80 13.63
CA ARG A 28 -21.27 -46.20 13.19
C ARG A 28 -20.04 -46.48 12.30
N VAL A 29 -18.99 -46.99 12.90
CA VAL A 29 -17.82 -47.52 12.18
C VAL A 29 -18.23 -48.85 11.54
N PRO A 30 -17.98 -49.07 10.23
CA PRO A 30 -18.18 -50.38 9.63
C PRO A 30 -17.18 -51.37 10.24
N MET A 31 -17.69 -52.24 11.13
CA MET A 31 -16.92 -53.25 11.83
C MET A 31 -16.52 -54.37 10.85
N SER A 32 -15.43 -54.16 10.10
CA SER A 32 -14.69 -55.27 9.49
C SER A 32 -13.68 -55.76 10.53
N ALA A 33 -13.94 -56.93 11.09
CA ALA A 33 -13.15 -57.53 12.16
C ALA A 33 -11.76 -57.93 11.64
N ARG A 34 -10.81 -56.99 11.65
CA ARG A 34 -9.38 -57.26 11.61
C ARG A 34 -8.77 -56.84 12.95
N PRO A 35 -7.94 -57.67 13.60
CA PRO A 35 -7.33 -57.33 14.87
C PRO A 35 -6.23 -56.29 14.65
N TYR A 36 -6.59 -55.01 14.68
CA TYR A 36 -5.62 -53.93 14.66
C TYR A 36 -4.95 -53.81 16.04
N ARG A 37 -3.63 -54.04 16.09
CA ARG A 37 -2.80 -53.77 17.27
C ARG A 37 -2.54 -52.27 17.34
N LEU A 38 -3.06 -51.60 18.36
CA LEU A 38 -2.78 -50.19 18.64
C LEU A 38 -1.28 -50.02 18.92
N LEU A 39 -0.52 -49.52 17.94
CA LEU A 39 0.92 -49.32 18.07
C LEU A 39 1.28 -48.08 18.90
N ALA A 40 0.43 -47.05 18.89
CA ALA A 40 0.48 -45.92 19.80
C ALA A 40 -0.86 -45.17 19.76
N MET A 41 -1.35 -44.75 20.92
CA MET A 41 -2.45 -43.80 21.01
C MET A 41 -1.84 -42.41 21.03
N VAL A 42 -1.64 -41.82 19.85
CA VAL A 42 -1.32 -40.40 19.75
C VAL A 42 -2.62 -39.65 20.05
N LYS A 43 -2.67 -39.00 21.21
CA LYS A 43 -3.69 -38.00 21.51
C LYS A 43 -3.55 -36.93 20.43
N GLN A 44 -4.47 -36.95 19.45
CA GLN A 44 -4.60 -35.84 18.52
C GLN A 44 -5.04 -34.65 19.35
N ASP A 45 -4.08 -33.94 19.96
CA ASP A 45 -4.31 -32.60 20.48
C ASP A 45 -4.61 -31.75 19.28
N ALA A 46 -5.90 -31.71 18.95
CA ALA A 46 -6.55 -30.94 17.93
C ALA A 46 -5.78 -30.92 16.59
N VAL A 47 -6.44 -31.39 15.54
CA VAL A 47 -6.34 -30.63 14.30
C VAL A 47 -6.81 -29.23 14.69
N VAL A 48 -5.88 -28.34 15.06
CA VAL A 48 -6.14 -26.92 15.30
C VAL A 48 -6.51 -26.42 13.94
N ARG A 49 -7.78 -26.63 13.56
CA ARG A 49 -8.45 -25.76 12.62
C ARG A 49 -8.32 -24.41 13.30
N VAL A 50 -7.28 -23.68 12.90
CA VAL A 50 -7.24 -22.24 13.02
C VAL A 50 -8.58 -21.85 12.43
N GLN A 51 -9.52 -21.49 13.30
CA GLN A 51 -10.80 -20.96 12.86
C GLN A 51 -10.41 -19.68 12.15
N LYS A 52 -10.25 -19.76 10.83
CA LYS A 52 -10.23 -18.58 10.00
C LYS A 52 -11.55 -17.90 10.34
N GLU A 53 -11.48 -16.67 10.85
CA GLU A 53 -12.68 -15.86 11.05
C GLU A 53 -13.53 -15.99 9.78
N PRO A 54 -14.87 -16.15 9.89
CA PRO A 54 -15.73 -16.25 8.72
C PRO A 54 -15.40 -15.09 7.80
N ASP A 55 -14.73 -15.39 6.69
CA ASP A 55 -14.32 -14.40 5.71
C ASP A 55 -15.63 -13.93 5.08
N ASP A 56 -15.99 -12.65 5.27
CA ASP A 56 -17.22 -12.04 4.74
C ASP A 56 -17.06 -11.83 3.23
N THR A 57 -16.87 -12.92 2.51
CA THR A 57 -16.59 -12.94 1.08
C THR A 57 -17.88 -13.16 0.33
N VAL A 58 -18.24 -12.19 -0.50
CA VAL A 58 -19.36 -12.29 -1.45
C VAL A 58 -18.85 -12.70 -2.83
N MET A 59 -19.72 -13.32 -3.63
CA MET A 59 -19.39 -13.63 -5.02
C MET A 59 -19.12 -12.33 -5.80
N THR A 60 -17.99 -12.29 -6.50
CA THR A 60 -17.50 -11.15 -7.30
C THR A 60 -18.56 -10.65 -8.28
N TRP A 61 -19.26 -11.59 -8.91
CA TRP A 61 -20.46 -11.33 -9.69
C TRP A 61 -21.70 -11.51 -8.80
N PRO A 62 -22.68 -10.57 -8.78
CA PRO A 62 -22.71 -9.25 -9.43
C PRO A 62 -22.18 -8.10 -8.56
N HIS A 63 -21.87 -8.35 -7.29
CA HIS A 63 -21.70 -7.31 -6.26
C HIS A 63 -20.51 -6.38 -6.54
N LEU A 64 -19.33 -6.94 -6.80
CA LEU A 64 -18.10 -6.17 -7.00
C LEU A 64 -18.07 -5.58 -8.42
N LEU A 65 -18.40 -6.38 -9.43
CA LEU A 65 -18.33 -5.93 -10.82
C LEU A 65 -19.27 -4.77 -11.14
N SER A 66 -20.47 -4.73 -10.54
CA SER A 66 -21.42 -3.64 -10.78
C SER A 66 -20.90 -2.29 -10.27
N ILE A 67 -20.28 -2.27 -9.09
CA ILE A 67 -19.69 -1.05 -8.50
C ILE A 67 -18.45 -0.62 -9.30
N GLU A 68 -17.58 -1.54 -9.68
CA GLU A 68 -16.40 -1.22 -10.50
C GLU A 68 -16.78 -0.71 -11.88
N PHE A 69 -17.78 -1.31 -12.52
CA PHE A 69 -18.29 -0.85 -13.81
C PHE A 69 -18.88 0.56 -13.71
N LEU A 70 -19.66 0.84 -12.66
CA LEU A 70 -20.18 2.19 -12.40
C LEU A 70 -19.04 3.19 -12.18
N ALA A 71 -18.02 2.84 -11.37
CA ALA A 71 -16.86 3.69 -11.13
C ALA A 71 -16.10 3.98 -12.43
N ALA A 72 -15.89 2.97 -13.28
CA ALA A 72 -15.25 3.12 -14.59
C ALA A 72 -16.06 4.01 -15.53
N ALA A 73 -17.39 3.86 -15.56
CA ALA A 73 -18.28 4.71 -16.35
C ALA A 73 -18.23 6.17 -15.88
N VAL A 74 -18.31 6.41 -14.56
CA VAL A 74 -18.21 7.76 -13.98
C VAL A 74 -16.85 8.39 -14.28
N MET A 75 -15.74 7.65 -14.13
CA MET A 75 -14.41 8.15 -14.47
C MET A 75 -14.27 8.47 -15.96
N SER A 76 -14.86 7.65 -16.84
CA SER A 76 -14.85 7.90 -18.28
C SER A 76 -15.61 9.18 -18.63
N ILE A 77 -16.81 9.36 -18.06
CA ILE A 77 -17.59 10.58 -18.24
C ILE A 77 -16.81 11.79 -17.70
N PHE A 78 -16.20 11.68 -16.51
CA PHE A 78 -15.39 12.75 -15.94
C PHE A 78 -14.25 13.17 -16.87
N LEU A 79 -13.48 12.22 -17.41
CA LEU A 79 -12.37 12.52 -18.32
C LEU A 79 -12.85 13.16 -19.64
N LEU A 80 -13.97 12.68 -20.20
CA LEU A 80 -14.57 13.28 -21.40
C LEU A 80 -15.05 14.70 -21.14
N MET A 81 -15.72 14.94 -20.01
CA MET A 81 -16.16 16.28 -19.62
C MET A 81 -14.96 17.20 -19.40
N MET A 82 -13.92 16.73 -18.71
CA MET A 82 -12.69 17.49 -18.52
C MET A 82 -12.06 17.89 -19.86
N GLY A 83 -11.97 16.96 -20.82
CA GLY A 83 -11.42 17.25 -22.15
C GLY A 83 -12.29 18.18 -23.01
N LEU A 84 -13.61 18.21 -22.77
CA LEU A 84 -14.54 19.12 -23.48
C LEU A 84 -14.51 20.54 -22.92
N PHE A 85 -14.34 20.71 -21.60
CA PHE A 85 -14.38 22.02 -20.96
C PHE A 85 -13.00 22.65 -20.74
N ILE A 86 -11.93 21.85 -20.65
CA ILE A 86 -10.56 22.33 -20.44
C ILE A 86 -9.80 22.19 -21.75
N ASN A 87 -9.66 23.31 -22.47
CA ASN A 87 -8.83 23.37 -23.68
C ASN A 87 -7.37 23.12 -23.32
N ALA A 88 -6.72 22.23 -24.06
CA ALA A 88 -5.28 22.02 -23.94
C ALA A 88 -4.53 23.25 -24.48
N PRO A 89 -3.61 23.84 -23.71
CA PRO A 89 -2.67 24.82 -24.24
C PRO A 89 -1.73 24.07 -25.20
N LEU A 90 -1.94 24.23 -26.50
CA LEU A 90 -1.08 23.66 -27.53
C LEU A 90 0.00 24.70 -27.88
N GLU A 91 1.26 24.33 -27.74
CA GLU A 91 2.40 25.13 -28.20
C GLU A 91 2.55 25.07 -29.74
N GLU A 92 3.46 25.89 -30.26
CA GLU A 92 3.84 25.86 -31.68
C GLU A 92 4.44 24.51 -32.09
N LEU A 93 4.49 24.25 -33.40
CA LEU A 93 5.15 23.07 -33.94
C LEU A 93 6.61 23.02 -33.47
N ALA A 94 7.04 21.84 -33.03
CA ALA A 94 8.37 21.65 -32.45
C ALA A 94 9.49 22.13 -33.39
N ASN A 95 10.32 23.04 -32.88
CA ASN A 95 11.48 23.59 -33.58
C ASN A 95 12.76 23.31 -32.79
N GLY A 96 13.66 22.48 -33.34
CA GLY A 96 14.92 22.12 -32.67
C GLY A 96 15.89 23.29 -32.44
N ASN A 97 15.69 24.43 -33.10
CA ASN A 97 16.52 25.63 -32.93
C ASN A 97 16.00 26.59 -31.83
N VAL A 98 14.81 26.34 -31.27
CA VAL A 98 14.18 27.21 -30.27
C VAL A 98 13.79 26.37 -29.06
N THR A 99 14.35 26.71 -27.90
CA THR A 99 13.93 26.13 -26.63
C THR A 99 12.87 27.03 -25.99
N PRO A 100 11.68 26.51 -25.61
CA PRO A 100 10.66 27.31 -24.96
C PRO A 100 11.16 27.89 -23.65
N ALA A 101 10.70 29.10 -23.31
CA ALA A 101 11.18 29.82 -22.13
C ALA A 101 10.86 29.08 -20.81
N VAL A 102 9.80 28.28 -20.77
CA VAL A 102 9.37 27.52 -19.59
C VAL A 102 9.11 26.06 -19.98
N ALA A 103 10.13 25.21 -19.92
CA ALA A 103 9.97 23.78 -20.16
C ALA A 103 9.67 23.04 -18.84
N LYS A 104 8.39 22.84 -18.53
CA LYS A 104 7.95 22.01 -17.39
C LYS A 104 7.73 20.57 -17.85
N ALA A 105 8.19 19.62 -17.04
CA ALA A 105 7.94 18.21 -17.24
C ALA A 105 6.46 17.88 -16.92
N PRO A 106 5.95 16.75 -17.41
CA PRO A 106 4.64 16.24 -16.98
C PRO A 106 4.54 16.16 -15.47
N TRP A 107 3.34 16.40 -14.91
CA TRP A 107 3.11 16.52 -13.46
C TRP A 107 3.65 15.35 -12.61
N TYR A 108 3.65 14.12 -13.15
CA TYR A 108 4.18 12.93 -12.49
C TYR A 108 5.72 12.87 -12.45
N PHE A 109 6.40 13.63 -13.31
CA PHE A 109 7.86 13.82 -13.29
C PHE A 109 8.30 15.16 -12.70
N LEU A 110 7.37 16.04 -12.39
CA LEU A 110 7.69 17.40 -11.97
C LEU A 110 8.47 17.44 -10.65
N GLY A 111 8.15 16.56 -9.68
CA GLY A 111 8.95 16.43 -8.46
C GLY A 111 10.38 15.94 -8.71
N LEU A 112 10.58 15.11 -9.75
CA LEU A 112 11.92 14.66 -10.17
C LEU A 112 12.68 15.79 -10.89
N GLN A 113 11.98 16.57 -11.72
CA GLN A 113 12.55 17.76 -12.36
C GLN A 113 12.99 18.81 -11.34
N GLU A 114 12.19 18.99 -10.28
CA GLU A 114 12.53 19.88 -9.16
C GLU A 114 13.84 19.44 -8.50
N LEU A 115 14.01 18.13 -8.30
CA LEU A 115 15.25 17.58 -7.75
C LEU A 115 16.44 17.77 -8.70
N LEU A 116 16.23 17.64 -10.01
CA LEU A 116 17.26 17.86 -11.04
C LEU A 116 17.76 19.31 -11.08
N ALA A 117 16.95 20.28 -10.65
CA ALA A 117 17.40 21.67 -10.57
C ALA A 117 18.41 21.91 -9.44
N TYR A 118 18.44 21.06 -8.41
CA TYR A 118 19.32 21.21 -7.25
C TYR A 118 20.51 20.25 -7.23
N PHE A 119 20.39 19.08 -7.85
CA PHE A 119 21.40 18.03 -7.78
C PHE A 119 21.98 17.69 -9.15
N HIS A 120 23.19 17.12 -9.17
CA HIS A 120 23.80 16.64 -10.41
C HIS A 120 22.88 15.61 -11.11
N PRO A 121 22.75 15.64 -12.45
CA PRO A 121 21.80 14.80 -13.18
C PRO A 121 21.90 13.30 -12.91
N SER A 122 23.10 12.78 -12.65
CA SER A 122 23.28 11.36 -12.28
C SER A 122 22.66 11.02 -10.93
N VAL A 123 22.70 11.93 -9.96
CA VAL A 123 22.16 11.69 -8.62
C VAL A 123 20.63 11.78 -8.65
N ALA A 124 20.09 12.90 -9.13
CA ALA A 124 18.65 13.10 -9.16
C ALA A 124 17.96 12.23 -10.21
N GLY A 125 18.52 12.12 -11.42
CA GLY A 125 17.86 11.44 -12.54
C GLY A 125 18.06 9.93 -12.56
N VAL A 126 19.18 9.40 -12.05
CA VAL A 126 19.47 7.96 -12.09
C VAL A 126 19.38 7.34 -10.70
N LEU A 127 20.16 7.82 -9.74
CA LEU A 127 20.24 7.18 -8.42
C LEU A 127 18.91 7.24 -7.68
N VAL A 128 18.25 8.40 -7.58
CA VAL A 128 17.02 8.54 -6.79
C VAL A 128 15.87 7.65 -7.31
N PRO A 129 15.53 7.64 -8.61
CA PRO A 129 14.52 6.71 -9.14
C PRO A 129 14.92 5.25 -8.95
N THR A 130 16.20 4.92 -9.16
CA THR A 130 16.70 3.56 -8.95
C THR A 130 16.53 3.11 -7.50
N PHE A 131 16.90 3.95 -6.53
CA PHE A 131 16.72 3.66 -5.10
C PHE A 131 15.25 3.58 -4.71
N ALA A 132 14.37 4.41 -5.29
CA ALA A 132 12.94 4.32 -5.04
C ALA A 132 12.37 2.97 -5.51
N ILE A 133 12.70 2.56 -6.73
CA ILE A 133 12.22 1.29 -7.32
C ILE A 133 12.82 0.09 -6.58
N VAL A 134 14.13 0.05 -6.37
CA VAL A 134 14.81 -1.02 -5.63
C VAL A 134 14.32 -1.07 -4.18
N GLY A 135 14.14 0.08 -3.54
CA GLY A 135 13.55 0.18 -2.21
C GLY A 135 12.17 -0.47 -2.14
N MET A 136 11.28 -0.16 -3.10
CA MET A 136 9.95 -0.79 -3.20
C MET A 136 10.02 -2.30 -3.43
N MET A 137 10.95 -2.78 -4.28
CA MET A 137 11.15 -4.22 -4.51
C MET A 137 11.67 -4.95 -3.26
N ILE A 138 12.43 -4.27 -2.41
CA ILE A 138 12.99 -4.84 -1.18
C ILE A 138 11.96 -4.89 -0.03
N VAL A 139 10.90 -4.06 -0.06
CA VAL A 139 9.85 -4.01 0.96
C VAL A 139 9.34 -5.40 1.40
N PRO A 140 8.91 -6.31 0.50
CA PRO A 140 8.42 -7.64 0.91
C PRO A 140 9.47 -8.50 1.63
N TYR A 141 10.76 -8.24 1.43
CA TYR A 141 11.84 -9.01 2.05
C TYR A 141 12.28 -8.45 3.41
N VAL A 142 12.13 -7.14 3.61
CA VAL A 142 12.50 -6.43 4.85
C VAL A 142 11.35 -6.41 5.84
N ASP A 143 10.11 -6.18 5.38
CA ASP A 143 8.93 -6.16 6.25
C ASP A 143 8.29 -7.55 6.35
N ARG A 144 8.95 -8.44 7.10
CA ARG A 144 8.49 -9.82 7.39
C ARG A 144 7.52 -9.90 8.57
N ARG A 145 6.93 -8.78 8.99
CA ARG A 145 5.96 -8.76 10.09
C ARG A 145 4.69 -9.49 9.68
N ASP A 146 3.87 -9.81 10.68
CA ASP A 146 2.60 -10.53 10.51
C ASP A 146 1.80 -10.00 9.30
N ILE A 147 1.54 -10.90 8.34
CA ILE A 147 0.85 -10.59 7.08
C ILE A 147 -0.61 -10.20 7.37
N HIS A 148 -1.17 -10.65 8.50
CA HIS A 148 -2.52 -10.31 8.94
C HIS A 148 -2.60 -8.98 9.69
N ALA A 149 -1.46 -8.33 9.95
CA ALA A 149 -1.41 -7.00 10.55
C ALA A 149 -1.75 -5.90 9.51
N THR A 150 -3.04 -5.73 9.23
CA THR A 150 -3.58 -4.75 8.29
C THR A 150 -3.85 -3.38 8.91
N ARG A 151 -3.81 -3.26 10.25
CA ARG A 151 -4.12 -1.99 10.92
C ARG A 151 -2.92 -1.05 10.87
N PRO A 152 -3.10 0.24 10.52
CA PRO A 152 -2.02 1.24 10.52
C PRO A 152 -1.28 1.34 11.87
N SER A 153 -1.98 1.08 12.98
CA SER A 153 -1.43 1.08 14.33
C SER A 153 -0.40 -0.03 14.59
N GLN A 154 -0.42 -1.11 13.80
CA GLN A 154 0.52 -2.23 13.89
C GLN A 154 1.77 -2.01 13.01
N ARG A 155 1.70 -1.07 12.06
CA ARG A 155 2.77 -0.77 11.08
C ARG A 155 3.26 0.68 11.17
N LYS A 156 3.30 1.25 12.38
CA LYS A 156 3.60 2.68 12.62
C LYS A 156 4.86 3.16 11.89
N THR A 157 5.95 2.40 11.94
CA THR A 157 7.22 2.79 11.30
C THR A 157 7.10 2.87 9.78
N ALA A 158 6.44 1.89 9.15
CA ALA A 158 6.27 1.84 7.70
C ALA A 158 5.32 2.94 7.23
N VAL A 159 4.22 3.17 7.96
CA VAL A 159 3.26 4.24 7.67
C VAL A 159 3.93 5.61 7.79
N VAL A 160 4.70 5.87 8.86
CA VAL A 160 5.40 7.16 9.04
C VAL A 160 6.43 7.40 7.93
N LEU A 161 7.25 6.40 7.59
CA LEU A 161 8.23 6.52 6.51
C LEU A 161 7.57 6.75 5.15
N PHE A 162 6.49 6.01 4.85
CA PHE A 162 5.74 6.17 3.61
C PHE A 162 5.07 7.54 3.52
N SER A 163 4.41 7.99 4.61
CA SER A 163 3.80 9.32 4.68
C SER A 163 4.84 10.44 4.56
N LEU A 164 6.04 10.27 5.13
CA LEU A 164 7.12 11.23 4.97
C LEU A 164 7.61 11.28 3.51
N PHE A 165 7.79 10.14 2.86
CA PHE A 165 8.18 10.08 1.45
C PHE A 165 7.12 10.70 0.53
N LEU A 166 5.84 10.39 0.79
CA LEU A 166 4.71 10.96 0.07
C LEU A 166 4.61 12.48 0.29
N GLY A 167 4.79 12.93 1.53
CA GLY A 167 4.84 14.36 1.87
C GLY A 167 5.94 15.09 1.12
N LEU A 168 7.17 14.55 1.13
CA LEU A 168 8.31 15.12 0.40
C LEU A 168 8.05 15.18 -1.11
N ALA A 169 7.52 14.09 -1.70
CA ALA A 169 7.20 14.04 -3.13
C ALA A 169 6.12 15.07 -3.52
N LEU A 170 5.08 15.22 -2.70
CA LEU A 170 4.03 16.24 -2.90
C LEU A 170 4.60 17.65 -2.75
N THR A 171 5.46 17.90 -1.75
CA THR A 171 6.11 19.21 -1.58
C THR A 171 6.96 19.58 -2.78
N LEU A 172 7.81 18.66 -3.28
CA LEU A 172 8.62 18.91 -4.48
C LEU A 172 7.75 19.18 -5.71
N THR A 173 6.68 18.41 -5.88
CA THR A 173 5.74 18.59 -6.99
C THR A 173 5.05 19.94 -6.90
N PHE A 174 4.57 20.34 -5.71
CA PHE A 174 3.96 21.64 -5.47
C PHE A 174 4.93 22.80 -5.77
N LEU A 175 6.19 22.70 -5.33
CA LEU A 175 7.21 23.69 -5.64
C LEU A 175 7.43 23.83 -7.16
N GLY A 176 7.55 22.69 -7.86
CA GLY A 176 7.73 22.66 -9.31
C GLY A 176 6.55 23.26 -10.10
N ILE A 177 5.32 23.16 -9.59
CA ILE A 177 4.13 23.75 -10.25
C ILE A 177 4.15 25.26 -10.14
N PHE A 178 4.31 25.79 -8.93
CA PHE A 178 3.96 27.17 -8.60
C PHE A 178 5.15 28.13 -8.54
N PHE A 179 6.36 27.66 -8.23
CA PHE A 179 7.51 28.52 -7.95
C PHE A 179 8.57 28.50 -9.07
N ARG A 180 8.23 27.97 -10.25
CA ARG A 180 9.14 27.86 -11.40
C ARG A 180 8.75 28.80 -12.54
N GLY A 181 9.68 29.69 -12.88
CA GLY A 181 9.57 30.68 -13.95
C GLY A 181 10.46 30.39 -15.18
N PRO A 182 10.73 31.40 -16.03
CA PRO A 182 11.57 31.25 -17.22
C PRO A 182 12.94 30.64 -16.91
N GLY A 183 13.40 29.72 -17.75
CA GLY A 183 14.65 28.97 -17.56
C GLY A 183 14.65 28.03 -16.34
N TYR A 184 13.46 27.67 -15.82
CA TYR A 184 13.29 26.90 -14.58
C TYR A 184 13.87 27.60 -13.33
N SER A 185 14.01 28.93 -13.38
CA SER A 185 14.46 29.73 -12.24
C SER A 185 13.42 29.74 -11.12
N PHE A 186 13.87 29.88 -9.88
CA PHE A 186 12.99 30.03 -8.72
C PHE A 186 12.38 31.42 -8.72
N VAL A 187 11.05 31.49 -8.72
CA VAL A 187 10.28 32.72 -8.76
C VAL A 187 9.22 32.66 -7.67
N ILE A 188 9.09 33.74 -6.90
CA ILE A 188 7.98 33.89 -5.98
C ILE A 188 6.78 34.35 -6.81
N PRO A 189 5.59 33.72 -6.71
CA PRO A 189 4.40 34.31 -7.33
C PRO A 189 4.24 35.76 -6.81
N TYR A 190 3.52 36.65 -7.49
CA TYR A 190 3.19 38.03 -7.04
C TYR A 190 4.32 39.09 -6.89
N LEU A 191 5.60 38.76 -7.13
CA LEU A 191 6.68 39.76 -7.18
C LEU A 191 7.22 39.94 -8.62
N PRO A 192 7.44 41.17 -9.09
CA PRO A 192 8.03 41.40 -10.42
C PRO A 192 9.54 41.14 -10.37
N PHE A 193 10.00 40.06 -10.98
CA PHE A 193 11.43 39.72 -11.07
C PHE A 193 12.04 40.01 -12.45
N PHE A 194 11.21 40.16 -13.49
CA PHE A 194 11.63 40.40 -14.87
C PHE A 194 10.72 41.45 -15.52
N GLU A 195 11.24 42.33 -16.38
CA GLU A 195 10.48 43.43 -17.03
C GLU A 195 9.25 42.95 -17.83
N ASN A 196 9.17 41.67 -18.17
CA ASN A 196 8.07 41.06 -18.92
C ASN A 196 7.14 40.17 -18.07
N SER A 197 7.18 40.29 -16.73
CA SER A 197 6.29 39.52 -15.85
C SER A 197 4.94 40.22 -15.69
N THR A 198 3.92 39.74 -16.41
CA THR A 198 2.52 40.12 -16.15
C THR A 198 2.14 39.75 -14.71
N ASN A 199 1.49 40.68 -14.00
CA ASN A 199 0.97 40.46 -12.64
C ASN A 199 -0.15 39.41 -12.68
N GLY A 200 0.19 38.13 -12.49
CA GLY A 200 -0.76 37.02 -12.50
C GLY A 200 -0.14 35.72 -12.04
N LEU A 201 -0.97 34.74 -11.72
CA LEU A 201 -0.52 33.36 -11.48
C LEU A 201 0.15 32.86 -12.76
N HIS A 202 1.47 32.69 -12.76
CA HIS A 202 2.25 32.15 -13.87
C HIS A 202 1.95 30.64 -14.06
N PHE A 203 0.73 30.33 -14.47
CA PHE A 203 0.33 29.05 -15.05
C PHE A 203 0.70 29.04 -16.53
N ALA A 204 1.96 29.32 -16.85
CA ALA A 204 2.48 28.93 -18.15
C ALA A 204 2.66 27.41 -18.09
N LEU A 205 1.61 26.71 -18.53
CA LEU A 205 1.67 25.39 -19.15
C LEU A 205 1.89 25.60 -20.65
#